data_AF-A0A095VN96-F1
#
_entry.id   AF-A0A095VN96-F1
#
_cell.length_a   1.000
_cell.length_b   1.000
_cell.length_c   1.000
_cell.angle_alpha   90.00
_cell.angle_beta   90.00
_cell.angle_gamma   90.00
#
_symmetry.space_group_name_H-M   'P 1'
#
loop_
_entity.id
_entity.type
_entity.pdbx_description
1 polymer ?
#
loop_
_entity_poly.entity_id
_entity_poly.type
_entity_poly.pdbx_seq_one_letter_code
_entity_poly.pdbx_strand_id
1 'polypeptide(L)'
;MFRNMTASLVEHELIKTTLPKAKELRGYAEPLITLAKQDSVANRRLAFNRLRDKAAVGKLFAELGPRYQERPGGYIRILKCGYRTGDKAPMAYVELVDRPQIERFEDDED
;
A
#
# COMPACT_ATOMS: atom_id res chain seq x y z
N MET A 1 -13.68 6.41 -0.95
CA MET A 1 -12.82 5.87 -2.03
C MET A 1 -11.42 5.49 -1.52
N PHE A 2 -10.61 6.43 -1.01
CA PHE A 2 -9.23 6.15 -0.57
C PHE A 2 -9.11 5.06 0.49
N ARG A 3 -10.10 4.93 1.39
CA ARG A 3 -10.20 3.81 2.33
C ARG A 3 -9.99 2.44 1.68
N ASN A 4 -10.75 2.15 0.61
CA ASN A 4 -10.70 0.86 -0.07
C ASN A 4 -9.36 0.70 -0.81
N MET A 5 -8.86 1.76 -1.44
CA MET A 5 -7.54 1.71 -2.10
C MET A 5 -6.41 1.47 -1.10
N THR A 6 -6.48 2.05 0.10
CA THR A 6 -5.50 1.78 1.16
C THR A 6 -5.59 0.34 1.65
N ALA A 7 -6.79 -0.21 1.84
CA ALA A 7 -6.96 -1.62 2.19
C ALA A 7 -6.36 -2.53 1.11
N SER A 8 -6.66 -2.29 -0.17
CA SER A 8 -6.07 -3.05 -1.29
C SER A 8 -4.55 -2.89 -1.39
N LEU A 9 -4.00 -1.70 -1.08
CA LEU A 9 -2.55 -1.50 -1.05
C LEU A 9 -1.89 -2.29 0.07
N VAL A 10 -2.50 -2.33 1.25
CA VAL A 10 -1.99 -3.14 2.38
C VAL A 10 -2.04 -4.62 2.06
N GLU A 11 -3.15 -5.07 1.47
CA GLU A 11 -3.36 -6.48 1.11
C GLU A 11 -2.38 -6.95 0.02
N HIS A 12 -2.33 -6.27 -1.12
CA HIS A 12 -1.56 -6.72 -2.29
C HIS A 12 -0.14 -6.15 -2.39
N GLU A 13 0.18 -5.12 -1.60
CA GLU A 13 1.47 -4.40 -1.59
C GLU A 13 1.88 -3.72 -2.90
N LEU A 14 1.13 -3.94 -3.99
CA LEU A 14 1.27 -3.32 -5.31
C LEU A 14 -0.11 -3.16 -5.94
N ILE A 15 -0.46 -1.93 -6.32
CA ILE A 15 -1.70 -1.64 -7.05
C ILE A 15 -1.43 -0.72 -8.25
N LYS A 16 -2.30 -0.79 -9.26
CA LYS A 16 -2.28 0.10 -10.42
C LYS A 16 -3.46 1.07 -10.34
N THR A 17 -3.19 2.36 -10.41
CA THR A 17 -4.23 3.41 -10.35
C THR A 17 -3.83 4.63 -11.19
N THR A 18 -4.65 5.68 -11.20
CA THR A 18 -4.29 6.92 -11.89
C THR A 18 -3.26 7.72 -11.07
N LEU A 19 -2.38 8.44 -11.75
CA LEU A 19 -1.30 9.21 -11.11
C LEU A 19 -1.80 10.21 -10.05
N PRO A 20 -2.89 10.97 -10.25
CA PRO A 20 -3.42 11.84 -9.20
C PRO A 20 -3.87 11.06 -7.96
N LYS A 21 -4.58 9.93 -8.15
CA LYS A 21 -5.02 9.08 -7.03
C LYS A 21 -3.85 8.45 -6.29
N ALA A 22 -2.81 8.05 -7.01
CA ALA A 22 -1.58 7.53 -6.42
C ALA A 22 -0.89 8.55 -5.50
N LYS A 23 -0.80 9.81 -5.95
CA LYS A 23 -0.20 10.89 -5.15
C LYS A 23 -1.00 11.15 -3.87
N GLU A 24 -2.32 11.25 -3.99
CA GLU A 24 -3.21 11.46 -2.83
C GLU A 24 -3.18 10.28 -1.86
N LEU A 25 -3.09 9.04 -2.36
CA LEU A 25 -3.07 7.83 -1.52
C LEU A 25 -1.97 7.85 -0.46
N ARG A 26 -0.84 8.53 -0.73
CA ARG A 26 0.25 8.70 0.25
C ARG A 26 -0.22 9.31 1.56
N GLY A 27 -1.04 10.35 1.50
CA GLY A 27 -1.57 11.03 2.67
C GLY A 27 -2.51 10.17 3.52
N TYR A 28 -3.09 9.11 2.93
CA TYR A 28 -3.98 8.19 3.64
C TYR A 28 -3.25 6.95 4.16
N ALA A 29 -2.35 6.38 3.35
CA ALA A 29 -1.72 5.10 3.63
C ALA A 29 -0.46 5.22 4.50
N GLU A 30 0.42 6.22 4.27
CA GLU A 30 1.65 6.35 5.04
C GLU A 30 1.40 6.58 6.55
N PRO A 31 0.43 7.41 6.98
CA PRO A 31 0.15 7.58 8.40
C PRO A 31 -0.36 6.32 9.08
N LEU A 32 -1.03 5.43 8.36
CA LEU A 32 -1.47 4.14 8.90
C LEU A 32 -0.28 3.21 9.14
N ILE A 33 0.69 3.19 8.24
CA ILE A 33 1.94 2.42 8.42
C ILE A 33 2.72 2.99 9.61
N THR A 34 2.85 4.32 9.72
CA THR A 34 3.47 4.96 10.89
C THR A 34 2.76 4.61 12.19
N LEU A 35 1.43 4.61 12.21
CA LEU A 35 0.62 4.22 13.38
C LEU A 35 0.89 2.76 13.79
N ALA A 36 1.13 1.89 12.81
CA ALA A 36 1.32 0.46 13.04
C ALA A 36 2.69 0.07 13.60
N LYS A 37 3.67 0.99 13.59
CA LYS A 37 4.97 0.81 14.28
C LYS A 37 4.85 0.64 15.79
N GLN A 38 3.75 1.12 16.37
CA GLN A 38 3.44 0.97 17.79
C GLN A 38 2.17 0.17 17.93
N ASP A 39 2.30 -1.12 18.27
CA ASP A 39 1.16 -1.97 18.47
C ASP A 39 0.49 -1.69 19.83
N SER A 40 -0.73 -1.16 19.78
CA SER A 40 -1.58 -0.98 20.94
C SER A 40 -3.04 -1.15 20.56
N VAL A 41 -3.87 -1.52 21.55
CA VAL A 41 -5.33 -1.66 21.34
C VAL A 41 -5.95 -0.35 20.83
N ALA A 42 -5.48 0.79 21.34
CA ALA A 42 -5.92 2.11 20.90
C ALA A 42 -5.56 2.35 19.42
N ASN A 43 -4.32 2.07 19.02
CA ASN A 43 -3.85 2.25 17.65
C ASN A 43 -4.57 1.32 16.67
N ARG A 44 -4.81 0.05 17.05
CA ARG A 44 -5.61 -0.90 16.26
C ARG A 44 -7.04 -0.41 16.06
N ARG A 45 -7.68 0.14 17.10
CA ARG A 45 -9.03 0.73 17.00
C ARG A 45 -9.05 1.96 16.10
N LEU A 46 -8.03 2.83 16.18
CA LEU A 46 -7.89 4.00 15.31
C LEU A 46 -7.69 3.59 13.84
N ALA A 47 -6.84 2.60 13.58
CA ALA A 47 -6.64 2.05 12.24
C ALA A 47 -7.92 1.43 11.69
N PHE A 48 -8.64 0.65 12.51
CA PHE A 48 -9.92 0.05 12.12
C PHE A 48 -11.01 1.10 11.83
N ASN A 49 -11.06 2.20 12.59
CA ASN A 49 -12.00 3.28 12.29
C ASN A 49 -11.77 3.88 10.88
N ARG A 50 -10.50 3.99 10.47
CA ARG A 50 -10.10 4.53 9.15
C ARG A 50 -10.27 3.53 8.02
N LEU A 51 -9.84 2.27 8.20
CA LEU A 51 -9.83 1.24 7.15
C LEU A 51 -11.14 0.45 7.06
N ARG A 52 -11.81 0.20 8.18
CA ARG A 52 -13.00 -0.66 8.29
C ARG A 52 -12.80 -2.07 7.73
N ASP A 53 -11.56 -2.55 7.75
CA ASP A 53 -11.15 -3.87 7.27
C ASP A 53 -10.28 -4.53 8.34
N LYS A 54 -10.73 -5.69 8.85
CA LYS A 54 -10.04 -6.42 9.91
C LYS A 54 -8.77 -7.11 9.40
N ALA A 55 -8.79 -7.64 8.18
CA ALA A 55 -7.65 -8.34 7.59
C ALA A 55 -6.52 -7.36 7.28
N ALA A 56 -6.84 -6.23 6.66
CA ALA A 56 -5.87 -5.17 6.39
C ALA A 56 -5.26 -4.62 7.69
N VAL A 57 -6.07 -4.39 8.74
CA VAL A 57 -5.55 -3.98 10.06
C VAL A 57 -4.67 -5.06 10.67
N GLY A 58 -5.03 -6.34 10.54
CA GLY A 58 -4.21 -7.46 10.99
C GLY A 58 -2.82 -7.42 10.36
N LYS A 59 -2.75 -7.37 9.03
CA LYS A 59 -1.50 -7.31 8.27
C LYS A 59 -0.68 -6.07 8.56
N LEU A 60 -1.34 -4.92 8.71
CA LEU A 60 -0.70 -3.64 8.99
C LEU A 60 0.15 -3.71 10.28
N PHE A 61 -0.39 -4.27 11.36
CA PHE A 61 0.31 -4.37 12.65
C PHE A 61 1.20 -5.62 12.78
N ALA A 62 0.85 -6.73 12.11
CA ALA A 62 1.61 -7.97 12.20
C ALA A 62 2.86 -7.97 11.30
N GLU A 63 2.78 -7.35 10.12
CA GLU A 63 3.83 -7.43 9.10
C GLU A 63 4.42 -6.06 8.78
N LEU A 64 3.58 -5.09 8.39
CA LEU A 64 4.07 -3.82 7.86
C LEU A 64 4.68 -2.91 8.94
N GLY A 65 4.09 -2.86 10.13
CA GLY A 65 4.63 -2.13 11.28
C GLY A 65 6.07 -2.56 11.59
N PRO A 66 6.30 -3.85 11.91
CA PRO A 66 7.64 -4.39 12.13
C PRO A 66 8.59 -4.19 10.94
N ARG A 67 8.12 -4.43 9.69
CA ARG A 67 8.94 -4.27 8.48
C ARG A 67 9.54 -2.88 8.33
N TYR A 68 8.80 -1.84 8.72
CA TYR A 68 9.21 -0.46 8.53
C TYR A 68 9.72 0.22 9.80
N GLN A 69 10.02 -0.51 10.87
CA GLN A 69 10.31 0.08 12.18
C GLN A 69 11.40 1.15 12.10
N GLU A 70 12.50 0.85 11.41
CA GLU A 70 13.68 1.72 11.28
C GLU A 70 13.54 2.81 10.20
N ARG A 71 12.57 2.69 9.28
CA ARG A 71 12.43 3.61 8.15
C ARG A 71 11.72 4.91 8.55
N PRO A 72 12.34 6.11 8.42
CA PRO A 72 11.71 7.37 8.79
C PRO A 72 10.77 7.91 7.69
N GLY A 73 9.67 7.21 7.44
CA GLY A 73 8.66 7.60 6.43
C GLY A 73 8.99 7.18 4.99
N GLY A 74 8.14 7.57 4.04
CA GLY A 74 8.35 7.25 2.63
C GLY A 74 8.21 5.75 2.33
N TYR A 75 7.13 5.14 2.82
CA TYR A 75 6.86 3.70 2.66
C TYR A 75 6.30 3.33 1.29
N ILE A 76 5.90 4.33 0.48
CA ILE A 76 5.23 4.14 -0.79
C ILE A 76 6.09 4.69 -1.91
N ARG A 77 6.27 3.88 -2.96
CA ARG A 77 6.88 4.28 -4.23
C ARG A 77 5.80 4.38 -5.31
N ILE A 78 5.87 5.45 -6.11
CA ILE A 78 4.95 5.68 -7.23
C ILE A 78 5.76 5.64 -8.53
N LEU A 79 5.43 4.72 -9.42
CA LEU A 79 6.07 4.54 -10.73
C LEU A 79 5.06 4.85 -11.84
N LYS A 80 5.34 5.83 -12.69
CA LYS A 80 4.46 6.17 -13.82
C LYS A 80 4.47 5.03 -14.85
N CYS A 81 3.32 4.65 -15.38
CA CYS A 81 3.19 3.54 -16.32
C CYS A 81 2.35 3.87 -17.57
N GLY A 82 2.56 5.07 -18.10
CA GLY A 82 1.91 5.54 -19.33
C GLY A 82 0.48 6.01 -19.08
N TYR A 83 -0.37 5.84 -20.09
CA TYR A 83 -1.75 6.32 -20.11
C TYR A 83 -2.74 5.16 -20.31
N ARG A 84 -3.93 5.29 -19.71
CA ARG A 84 -5.00 4.31 -19.88
C ARG A 84 -5.62 4.44 -21.27
N THR A 85 -5.86 3.30 -21.91
CA THR A 85 -6.57 3.21 -23.19
C THR A 85 -8.01 3.70 -23.02
N GLY A 86 -8.49 4.53 -23.94
CA GLY A 86 -9.84 5.11 -23.93
C GLY A 86 -9.87 6.57 -23.49
N ASP A 87 -9.46 6.86 -22.26
CA ASP A 87 -9.56 8.21 -21.69
C ASP A 87 -8.23 8.95 -21.53
N LYS A 88 -7.11 8.33 -21.95
CA LYS A 88 -5.75 8.85 -21.82
C LYS A 88 -5.45 9.36 -20.40
N ALA A 89 -6.03 8.74 -19.36
CA ALA A 89 -5.71 9.10 -17.98
C ALA A 89 -4.28 8.65 -17.63
N PRO A 90 -3.44 9.50 -17.01
CA PRO A 90 -2.09 9.10 -16.62
C PRO A 90 -2.16 8.04 -15.52
N MET A 91 -1.44 6.93 -15.72
CA MET A 91 -1.43 5.77 -14.82
C MET A 91 -0.13 5.68 -14.03
N ALA A 92 -0.22 5.06 -12.86
CA ALA A 92 0.92 4.74 -12.03
C ALA A 92 0.73 3.42 -11.27
N TYR A 93 1.84 2.71 -11.07
CA TYR A 93 1.95 1.68 -10.05
C TYR A 93 2.28 2.34 -8.72
N VAL A 94 1.61 1.86 -7.67
CA VAL A 94 1.85 2.25 -6.28
C VAL A 94 2.27 0.99 -5.55
N GLU A 95 3.49 0.99 -5.03
CA GLU A 95 4.05 -0.16 -4.32
C GLU A 95 4.57 0.22 -2.94
N LEU A 96 4.52 -0.75 -2.04
CA LEU A 96 5.23 -0.71 -0.78
C LEU A 96 6.72 -0.96 -1.01
N VAL A 97 7.56 -0.13 -0.39
CA VAL A 97 9.02 -0.26 -0.45
C VAL A 97 9.43 -1.53 0.31
N ASP A 98 10.54 -2.17 -0.06
CA ASP A 98 11.02 -3.39 0.61
C ASP A 98 10.00 -4.56 0.57
N ARG A 99 9.04 -4.53 -0.38
CA ARG A 99 8.16 -5.68 -0.64
C ARG A 99 8.99 -6.87 -1.14
N PRO A 100 8.68 -8.11 -0.73
CA PRO A 100 9.33 -9.30 -1.27
C PRO A 100 9.19 -9.33 -2.79
N GLN A 101 10.29 -9.60 -3.48
CA GLN A 101 10.23 -9.90 -4.91
C GLN A 101 9.67 -11.31 -5.04
N ILE A 102 8.52 -11.45 -5.70
CA ILE A 102 8.07 -12.76 -6.14
C ILE A 102 8.95 -13.09 -7.33
N GLU A 103 9.89 -14.01 -7.15
CA GLU A 103 10.63 -14.60 -8.26
C GLU A 103 9.59 -15.20 -9.21
N ARG A 104 9.42 -14.58 -10.38
CA ARG A 104 8.75 -15.23 -11.48
C ARG A 104 9.73 -16.26 -11.98
N PHE A 105 9.47 -17.52 -11.71
CA PHE A 105 9.97 -18.58 -12.56
C PHE A 105 9.40 -18.27 -13.94
N GLU A 106 10.28 -17.86 -14.85
CA GLU A 106 9.98 -17.94 -16.27
C GLU A 106 9.77 -19.43 -16.51
N ASP A 107 8.51 -19.83 -16.70
CA ASP A 107 8.24 -21.08 -17.39
C ASP A 107 8.80 -20.87 -18.79
N ASP A 108 10.06 -21.28 -18.99
CA ASP A 108 10.68 -21.50 -20.29
C ASP A 108 9.80 -22.53 -21.01
N GLU A 109 8.72 -22.09 -21.65
CA GLU A 109 7.99 -22.90 -22.63
C GLU A 109 8.70 -22.80 -23.98
N ASP A 110 9.40 -23.92 -24.27
CA ASP A 110 9.88 -24.49 -25.54
C ASP A 110 9.48 -23.82 -26.88
#